data_AF-A0A9E3BMA7-F1
#
_entry.id   AF-A0A9E3BMA7-F1
#
_cell.length_a   1.000
_cell.length_b   1.000
_cell.length_c   1.000
_cell.angle_alpha   90.00
_cell.angle_beta   90.00
_cell.angle_gamma   90.00
#
_symmetry.space_group_name_H-M   'P 1'
#
loop_
_entity.id
_entity.type
_entity.pdbx_description
1 polymer ?
#
loop_
_entity_poly.entity_id
_entity_poly.type
_entity_poly.pdbx_seq_one_letter_code
_entity_poly.pdbx_strand_id
1 'polypeptide(L)'
;MHFRTVYITLLLAALAAGCDVMPTGVRGSRQMGILEWRIHPSLQVRAQARLETASELARAVIAAPDTVEAGAFFTATVTTIGADYCWQPADATLQLDGSTAVVTPYDSVLSYPDTGCADARRELLHPVRLRFTRPGEAVLRVRGRKVVGQDLDGGEEVVVEKRIQVL
;
A
#
# COMPACT_ATOMS: atom_id res chain seq x y z
N MET A 1 -52.34 3.87 -58.95
CA MET A 1 -52.06 5.19 -58.35
C MET A 1 -52.80 5.28 -57.02
N HIS A 2 -52.16 5.90 -56.02
CA HIS A 2 -52.60 6.18 -54.62
C HIS A 2 -52.15 5.21 -53.51
N PHE A 3 -50.98 5.57 -52.96
CA PHE A 3 -50.61 5.71 -51.54
C PHE A 3 -51.44 5.00 -50.47
N ARG A 4 -50.74 4.26 -49.59
CA ARG A 4 -50.67 4.58 -48.14
C ARG A 4 -49.52 3.84 -47.46
N THR A 5 -48.46 4.59 -47.19
CA THR A 5 -47.38 4.27 -46.25
C THR A 5 -47.95 4.27 -44.84
N VAL A 6 -47.81 3.17 -44.10
CA VAL A 6 -48.17 3.07 -42.69
C VAL A 6 -46.87 2.87 -41.90
N TYR A 7 -46.43 3.94 -41.23
CA TYR A 7 -45.38 3.91 -40.21
C TYR A 7 -46.00 3.41 -38.91
N ILE A 8 -45.56 2.25 -38.41
CA ILE A 8 -45.86 1.79 -37.05
C ILE A 8 -44.55 1.77 -36.27
N THR A 9 -44.31 2.86 -35.55
CA THR A 9 -43.46 2.91 -34.37
C THR A 9 -44.13 2.12 -33.25
N LEU A 10 -43.46 1.11 -32.69
CA LEU A 10 -43.91 0.44 -31.48
C LEU A 10 -42.75 0.33 -30.47
N LEU A 11 -43.06 0.88 -29.30
CA LEU A 11 -42.22 1.22 -28.17
C LEU A 11 -41.49 0.03 -27.53
N LEU A 12 -40.31 0.36 -26.97
CA LEU A 12 -39.64 -0.40 -25.91
C LEU A 12 -40.59 -0.73 -24.76
N ALA A 13 -40.54 -1.98 -24.30
CA ALA A 13 -40.88 -2.34 -22.92
C ALA A 13 -39.67 -3.06 -22.31
N ALA A 14 -38.82 -2.28 -21.63
CA ALA A 14 -37.87 -2.79 -20.65
C ALA A 14 -38.57 -2.82 -19.29
N LEU A 15 -38.72 -4.01 -18.70
CA LEU A 15 -39.09 -4.16 -17.29
C LEU A 15 -38.15 -5.15 -16.63
N ALA A 16 -37.33 -4.58 -15.76
CA ALA A 16 -36.42 -5.23 -14.83
C ALA A 16 -37.17 -5.89 -13.68
N ALA A 17 -36.71 -7.05 -13.23
CA ALA A 17 -36.90 -7.53 -11.85
C ALA A 17 -35.96 -8.72 -11.60
N GLY A 18 -34.70 -8.41 -11.31
CA GLY A 18 -33.75 -9.34 -10.70
C GLY A 18 -32.97 -8.53 -9.68
N CYS A 19 -33.57 -8.29 -8.52
CA CYS A 19 -32.89 -7.68 -7.38
C CYS A 19 -31.88 -8.70 -6.83
N ASP A 20 -30.65 -8.67 -7.34
CA ASP A 20 -29.52 -9.25 -6.59
C ASP A 20 -29.30 -8.37 -5.36
N VAL A 21 -29.87 -8.78 -4.24
CA VAL A 21 -29.54 -8.25 -2.91
C VAL A 21 -28.11 -8.72 -2.61
N MET A 22 -27.14 -7.95 -3.09
CA MET A 22 -25.75 -8.08 -2.65
C MET A 22 -25.70 -7.79 -1.15
N PRO A 23 -25.11 -8.65 -0.31
CA PRO A 23 -24.93 -8.34 1.09
C PRO A 23 -24.08 -7.08 1.20
N THR A 24 -24.53 -6.12 2.02
CA THR A 24 -23.78 -4.94 2.44
C THR A 24 -22.65 -5.37 3.37
N GLY A 25 -21.71 -6.16 2.84
CA GLY A 25 -20.47 -6.54 3.49
C GLY A 25 -19.48 -5.38 3.35
N VAL A 26 -18.71 -5.14 4.42
CA VAL A 26 -17.62 -4.16 4.50
C VAL A 26 -16.82 -4.14 3.18
N ARG A 27 -16.91 -3.05 2.42
CA ARG A 27 -16.13 -2.87 1.19
C ARG A 27 -14.79 -2.29 1.59
N GLY A 28 -13.79 -3.14 1.78
CA GLY A 28 -12.42 -2.70 2.00
C GLY A 28 -11.78 -2.27 0.69
N SER A 29 -11.12 -1.10 0.67
CA SER A 29 -10.21 -0.75 -0.45
C SER A 29 -8.79 -1.15 -0.09
N ARG A 30 -8.09 -1.83 -1.02
CA ARG A 30 -6.69 -2.21 -0.85
C ARG A 30 -5.82 -1.19 -1.54
N GLN A 31 -4.81 -0.68 -0.83
CA GLN A 31 -3.91 0.34 -1.33
C GLN A 31 -2.46 0.00 -0.98
N MET A 32 -1.50 0.50 -1.76
CA MET A 32 -0.09 0.40 -1.41
C MET A 32 0.18 1.17 -0.12
N GLY A 33 0.97 0.61 0.79
CA GLY A 33 1.17 1.19 2.10
C GLY A 33 1.97 2.49 2.11
N ILE A 34 1.71 3.34 3.09
CA ILE A 34 2.38 4.65 3.23
C ILE A 34 3.68 4.47 4.02
N LEU A 35 4.83 4.74 3.42
CA LEU A 35 6.15 4.62 4.08
C LEU A 35 6.64 5.95 4.67
N GLU A 36 6.21 7.06 4.06
CA GLU A 36 6.60 8.39 4.50
C GLU A 36 5.37 9.28 4.55
N TRP A 37 5.16 9.92 5.70
CA TRP A 37 4.11 10.92 5.87
C TRP A 37 4.71 12.23 6.32
N ARG A 38 4.55 13.29 5.51
CA ARG A 38 4.91 14.67 5.90
C ARG A 38 3.68 15.53 6.12
N ILE A 39 3.68 16.33 7.17
CA ILE A 39 2.67 17.38 7.37
C ILE A 39 3.08 18.59 6.50
N HIS A 40 2.13 19.26 5.86
CA HIS A 40 2.41 20.31 4.87
C HIS A 40 3.35 21.42 5.42
N PRO A 41 4.25 21.99 4.60
CA PRO A 41 5.38 22.80 5.08
C PRO A 41 5.06 24.20 5.65
N SER A 42 3.79 24.65 5.67
CA SER A 42 3.46 25.93 6.33
C SER A 42 3.68 25.88 7.86
N LEU A 43 4.03 24.72 8.42
CA LEU A 43 4.29 24.53 9.85
C LEU A 43 5.70 24.07 10.23
N GLN A 44 6.67 23.84 9.34
CA GLN A 44 8.03 23.44 9.78
C GLN A 44 9.18 24.05 8.96
N VAL A 45 9.89 24.95 9.64
CA VAL A 45 11.18 25.55 9.30
C VAL A 45 12.28 24.47 9.20
N ARG A 46 13.13 24.58 8.17
CA ARG A 46 14.44 23.92 7.94
C ARG A 46 14.45 22.43 7.57
N ALA A 47 14.24 22.16 6.28
CA ALA A 47 14.71 20.94 5.61
C ALA A 47 16.21 21.08 5.24
N GLN A 48 17.11 20.41 5.96
CA GLN A 48 18.56 20.52 5.68
C GLN A 48 19.40 19.24 5.86
N ALA A 49 18.81 18.04 5.88
CA ALA A 49 19.58 16.78 5.93
C ALA A 49 19.04 15.78 4.89
N ARG A 50 19.81 15.49 3.82
CA ARG A 50 19.38 14.63 2.69
C ARG A 50 20.05 13.25 2.67
N LEU A 51 21.05 12.99 3.52
CA LEU A 51 21.75 11.71 3.59
C LEU A 51 21.58 11.00 4.94
N GLU A 52 21.46 11.73 6.05
CA GLU A 52 21.00 11.17 7.33
C GLU A 52 19.57 10.64 7.22
N THR A 53 18.72 11.33 6.44
CA THR A 53 17.31 10.98 6.22
C THR A 53 17.08 9.63 5.55
N ALA A 54 17.97 9.14 4.68
CA ALA A 54 17.73 7.87 3.98
C ALA A 54 17.96 6.66 4.91
N SER A 55 19.02 6.69 5.71
CA SER A 55 19.32 5.65 6.70
C SER A 55 18.32 5.67 7.86
N GLU A 56 17.93 6.86 8.30
CA GLU A 56 16.88 7.03 9.33
C GLU A 56 15.52 6.54 8.82
N LEU A 57 15.14 6.90 7.59
CA LEU A 57 13.91 6.40 6.96
C LEU A 57 13.96 4.88 6.80
N ALA A 58 15.10 4.31 6.39
CA ALA A 58 15.27 2.87 6.31
C ALA A 58 15.11 2.17 7.66
N ARG A 59 15.62 2.75 8.76
CA ARG A 59 15.45 2.21 10.11
C ARG A 59 14.02 2.35 10.62
N ALA A 60 13.32 3.41 10.25
CA ALA A 60 11.93 3.64 10.62
C ALA A 60 10.96 2.70 9.87
N VAL A 61 11.29 2.37 8.61
CA VAL A 61 10.41 1.57 7.72
C VAL A 61 10.79 0.08 7.74
N ILE A 62 12.06 -0.27 7.88
CA ILE A 62 12.58 -1.62 7.69
C ILE A 62 13.31 -2.10 8.94
N ALA A 63 12.67 -2.99 9.69
CA ALA A 63 13.30 -3.77 10.74
C ALA A 63 13.74 -5.14 10.18
N ALA A 64 15.04 -5.30 9.93
CA ALA A 64 15.65 -6.57 9.49
C ALA A 64 17.05 -6.72 10.09
N PRO A 65 17.58 -7.95 10.24
CA PRO A 65 18.98 -8.17 10.60
C PRO A 65 19.93 -7.48 9.62
N ASP A 66 21.07 -7.00 10.11
CA ASP A 66 22.14 -6.45 9.26
C ASP A 66 22.95 -7.57 8.59
N THR A 67 22.92 -8.77 9.17
CA THR A 67 23.64 -9.96 8.69
C THR A 67 22.74 -11.19 8.75
N VAL A 68 22.79 -12.03 7.72
CA VAL A 68 22.05 -13.30 7.62
C VAL A 68 22.92 -14.40 6.98
N GLU A 69 22.58 -15.66 7.19
CA GLU A 69 23.26 -16.80 6.58
C GLU A 69 22.69 -17.11 5.18
N ALA A 70 23.55 -17.41 4.21
CA ALA A 70 23.10 -17.86 2.89
C ALA A 70 22.21 -19.11 2.99
N GLY A 71 21.04 -19.05 2.37
CA GLY A 71 20.06 -20.13 2.34
C GLY A 71 19.20 -20.23 3.60
N ALA A 72 19.46 -19.45 4.66
CA ALA A 72 18.61 -19.39 5.83
C ALA A 72 17.41 -18.46 5.62
N PHE A 73 16.27 -18.83 6.19
CA PHE A 73 15.11 -17.94 6.25
C PHE A 73 15.27 -16.95 7.40
N PHE A 74 14.88 -15.70 7.15
CA PHE A 74 14.75 -14.67 8.17
C PHE A 74 13.47 -13.87 7.94
N THR A 75 13.05 -13.11 8.94
CA THR A 75 11.88 -12.22 8.85
C THR A 75 12.37 -10.77 8.88
N ALA A 76 11.92 -9.99 7.90
CA ALA A 76 11.96 -8.54 7.96
C ALA A 76 10.56 -8.03 8.27
N THR A 77 10.45 -6.99 9.08
CA THR A 77 9.19 -6.28 9.32
C THR A 77 9.23 -4.96 8.58
N VAL A 78 8.25 -4.74 7.71
CA VAL A 78 8.04 -3.46 7.04
C VAL A 78 6.94 -2.71 7.79
N THR A 79 7.19 -1.45 8.12
CA THR A 79 6.24 -0.57 8.80
C THR A 79 5.65 0.43 7.81
N THR A 80 4.33 0.47 7.71
CA THR A 80 3.56 1.50 6.99
C THR A 80 2.75 2.33 7.98
N ILE A 81 2.16 3.42 7.50
CA ILE A 81 1.38 4.37 8.31
C ILE A 81 -0.09 4.34 7.86
N GLY A 82 -0.98 4.04 8.79
CA GLY A 82 -2.42 4.25 8.66
C GLY A 82 -2.82 5.65 9.16
N ALA A 83 -3.74 6.32 8.46
CA ALA A 83 -4.21 7.65 8.84
C ALA A 83 -5.07 7.63 10.12
N ASP A 84 -5.84 6.55 10.30
CA ASP A 84 -6.80 6.37 11.37
C ASP A 84 -6.92 4.87 11.74
N TYR A 85 -7.83 4.53 12.66
CA TYR A 85 -8.04 3.14 13.12
C TYR A 85 -8.76 2.19 12.13
N CYS A 86 -9.31 2.68 11.00
CA CYS A 86 -9.89 1.87 9.93
C CYS A 86 -8.82 1.20 9.06
N TRP A 87 -7.60 1.74 9.08
CA TRP A 87 -6.48 1.17 8.35
C TRP A 87 -5.99 -0.09 9.06
N GLN A 88 -5.80 -1.14 8.28
CA GLN A 88 -5.27 -2.42 8.74
C GLN A 88 -4.17 -2.90 7.79
N PRO A 89 -3.11 -3.54 8.32
CA PRO A 89 -2.13 -4.17 7.47
C PRO A 89 -2.82 -5.27 6.66
N ALA A 90 -2.60 -5.28 5.35
CA ALA A 90 -2.94 -6.39 4.49
C ALA A 90 -1.67 -7.17 4.11
N ASP A 91 -1.73 -7.91 3.01
CA ASP A 91 -0.62 -8.68 2.48
C ASP A 91 0.49 -7.79 1.90
N ALA A 92 1.64 -8.40 1.62
CA ALA A 92 2.74 -7.77 0.91
C ALA A 92 3.15 -8.65 -0.28
N THR A 93 3.49 -8.02 -1.40
CA THR A 93 4.12 -8.74 -2.51
C THR A 93 5.63 -8.77 -2.30
N LEU A 94 6.24 -9.90 -2.66
CA LEU A 94 7.68 -10.11 -2.61
C LEU A 94 8.18 -10.56 -3.98
N GLN A 95 9.14 -9.83 -4.53
CA GLN A 95 9.86 -10.20 -5.74
C GLN A 95 11.34 -10.37 -5.38
N LEU A 96 11.92 -11.52 -5.73
CA LEU A 96 13.33 -11.81 -5.52
C LEU A 96 14.04 -11.83 -6.87
N ASP A 97 15.06 -11.00 -7.02
CA ASP A 97 15.96 -10.98 -8.17
C ASP A 97 17.41 -11.06 -7.68
N GLY A 98 17.94 -12.29 -7.65
CA GLY A 98 19.30 -12.56 -7.21
C GLY A 98 19.56 -12.15 -5.77
N SER A 99 20.28 -11.04 -5.57
CA SER A 99 20.60 -10.46 -4.25
C SER A 99 19.73 -9.25 -3.90
N THR A 100 18.69 -8.98 -4.69
CA THR A 100 17.70 -7.93 -4.43
C THR A 100 16.37 -8.55 -4.07
N ALA A 101 15.80 -8.13 -2.94
CA ALA A 101 14.41 -8.39 -2.58
C ALA A 101 13.62 -7.09 -2.70
N VAL A 102 12.50 -7.11 -3.43
CA VAL A 102 11.57 -5.98 -3.53
C VAL A 102 10.28 -6.37 -2.83
N VAL A 103 9.92 -5.61 -1.80
CA VAL A 103 8.70 -5.76 -1.03
C VAL A 103 7.77 -4.59 -1.32
N THR A 104 6.50 -4.87 -1.59
CA THR A 104 5.45 -3.84 -1.63
C THR A 104 4.38 -4.21 -0.60
N PRO A 105 4.33 -3.54 0.57
CA PRO A 105 3.26 -3.74 1.54
C PRO A 105 1.97 -3.11 1.03
N TYR A 106 0.84 -3.72 1.40
CA TYR A 106 -0.48 -3.17 1.14
C TYR A 106 -1.25 -3.03 2.44
N ASP A 107 -2.03 -1.97 2.50
CA ASP A 107 -2.96 -1.70 3.59
C ASP A 107 -4.39 -1.80 3.07
N SER A 108 -5.32 -2.09 3.96
CA SER A 108 -6.74 -2.08 3.69
C SER A 108 -7.43 -1.04 4.55
N VAL A 109 -8.36 -0.31 3.95
CA VAL A 109 -9.21 0.65 4.66
C VAL A 109 -10.58 0.02 4.79
N LEU A 110 -11.00 -0.30 6.01
CA LEU A 110 -12.33 -0.82 6.27
C LEU A 110 -13.33 0.34 6.30
N SER A 111 -14.30 0.35 5.39
CA SER A 111 -15.44 1.26 5.47
C SER A 111 -16.53 0.60 6.31
N TYR A 112 -16.72 1.06 7.55
CA TYR A 112 -17.87 0.70 8.37
C TYR A 112 -18.99 1.71 8.14
N PRO A 113 -20.21 1.28 7.76
CA PRO A 113 -21.29 2.20 7.43
C PRO A 113 -21.78 3.05 8.62
N ASP A 114 -21.58 2.59 9.87
CA ASP A 114 -22.19 3.22 11.06
C ASP A 114 -21.20 3.54 12.19
N THR A 115 -19.91 3.21 12.03
CA THR A 115 -18.86 3.48 13.03
C THR A 115 -17.74 4.25 12.37
N GLY A 116 -17.66 5.55 12.67
CA GLY A 116 -16.48 6.33 12.33
C GLY A 116 -15.23 5.74 12.98
N CYS A 117 -14.09 5.85 12.31
CA CYS A 117 -12.83 5.44 12.90
C CYS A 117 -12.25 6.53 13.77
N ALA A 118 -11.57 6.13 14.85
CA ALA A 118 -10.86 7.08 15.67
C ALA A 118 -9.75 7.74 14.83
N ASP A 119 -9.75 9.07 14.79
CA ASP A 119 -8.77 9.89 14.08
C ASP A 119 -7.42 9.86 14.81
N ALA A 120 -6.68 8.77 14.64
CA ALA A 120 -5.33 8.68 15.15
C ALA A 120 -4.45 7.82 14.24
N ARG A 121 -3.28 8.37 13.94
CA ARG A 121 -2.24 7.72 13.16
C ARG A 121 -1.78 6.43 13.82
N ARG A 122 -1.52 5.40 13.02
CA ARG A 122 -1.01 4.12 13.49
C ARG A 122 0.10 3.59 12.61
N GLU A 123 1.00 2.85 13.24
CA GLU A 123 1.94 1.98 12.53
C GLU A 123 1.25 0.66 12.20
N LEU A 124 1.43 0.20 10.97
CA LEU A 124 0.92 -1.08 10.48
C LEU A 124 2.13 -1.94 10.09
N LEU A 125 2.19 -3.15 10.64
CA LEU A 125 3.37 -4.01 10.53
C LEU A 125 3.11 -5.13 9.54
N HIS A 126 4.03 -5.29 8.58
CA HIS A 126 4.02 -6.35 7.57
C HIS A 126 5.22 -7.26 7.76
N PRO A 127 5.08 -8.40 8.43
CA PRO A 127 6.14 -9.40 8.51
C PRO A 127 6.31 -10.07 7.15
N VAL A 128 7.53 -10.06 6.62
CA VAL A 128 7.89 -10.66 5.34
C VAL A 128 9.03 -11.64 5.53
N ARG A 129 8.79 -12.90 5.14
CA ARG A 129 9.78 -13.97 5.23
C ARG A 129 10.65 -13.96 3.98
N LEU A 130 11.97 -13.84 4.18
CA LEU A 130 12.97 -13.66 3.14
C LEU A 130 14.03 -14.77 3.22
N ARG A 131 14.73 -14.98 2.11
CA ARG A 131 15.88 -15.88 2.02
C ARG A 131 16.77 -15.45 0.86
N PHE A 132 18.01 -15.07 1.16
CA PHE A 132 19.05 -14.86 0.15
C PHE A 132 19.90 -16.13 0.05
N THR A 133 20.19 -16.59 -1.16
CA THR A 133 20.91 -17.86 -1.39
C THR A 133 22.36 -17.66 -1.82
N ARG A 134 22.78 -16.42 -2.10
CA ARG A 134 24.13 -16.09 -2.56
C ARG A 134 24.82 -15.25 -1.48
N PRO A 135 26.00 -15.65 -1.00
CA PRO A 135 26.84 -14.83 -0.13
C PRO A 135 27.19 -13.48 -0.77
N GLY A 136 27.45 -12.49 0.07
CA GLY A 136 27.77 -11.12 -0.34
C GLY A 136 26.71 -10.11 0.08
N GLU A 137 26.77 -8.91 -0.51
CA GLU A 137 25.82 -7.85 -0.19
C GLU A 137 24.47 -8.10 -0.88
N ALA A 138 23.40 -8.07 -0.09
CA ALA A 138 22.03 -8.09 -0.55
C ALA A 138 21.30 -6.78 -0.24
N VAL A 139 20.27 -6.47 -1.02
CA VAL A 139 19.46 -5.26 -0.88
C VAL A 139 18.01 -5.64 -0.67
N LEU A 140 17.43 -5.18 0.44
CA LEU A 140 16.00 -5.18 0.67
C LEU A 140 15.43 -3.80 0.30
N ARG A 141 14.64 -3.76 -0.77
CA ARG A 141 13.91 -2.57 -1.25
C ARG A 141 12.45 -2.68 -0.82
N VAL A 142 11.92 -1.62 -0.25
CA VAL A 142 10.50 -1.48 0.07
C VAL A 142 9.92 -0.37 -0.79
N ARG A 143 8.91 -0.69 -1.59
CA ARG A 143 8.15 0.26 -2.39
C ARG A 143 6.87 0.63 -1.65
N GLY A 144 6.56 1.90 -1.57
CA GLY A 144 5.30 2.33 -1.01
C GLY A 144 4.97 3.75 -1.40
N ARG A 145 4.06 4.39 -0.69
CA ARG A 145 3.64 5.76 -0.98
C ARG A 145 4.21 6.75 0.01
N LYS A 146 4.50 7.94 -0.50
CA LYS A 146 4.76 9.14 0.28
C LYS A 146 3.54 10.04 0.21
N VAL A 147 3.00 10.40 1.37
CA VAL A 147 1.84 11.29 1.49
C VAL A 147 2.25 12.61 2.12
N VAL A 148 1.68 13.70 1.60
CA VAL A 148 1.83 15.05 2.16
C VAL A 148 0.46 15.57 2.57
N GLY A 149 0.30 15.96 3.84
CA GLY A 149 -0.99 16.45 4.35
C GLY A 149 -1.99 15.32 4.60
N GLN A 150 -3.22 15.47 4.12
CA GLN A 150 -4.34 14.53 4.27
C GLN A 150 -4.72 13.85 2.94
N ASP A 151 -3.96 14.07 1.87
CA ASP A 151 -4.21 13.44 0.56
C ASP A 151 -3.64 12.03 0.55
N LEU A 152 -4.47 11.06 0.92
CA LEU A 152 -4.10 9.65 1.03
C LEU A 152 -4.27 8.89 -0.28
N ASP A 153 -4.90 9.49 -1.28
CA ASP A 153 -5.25 8.84 -2.54
C ASP A 153 -4.21 9.12 -3.64
N GLY A 154 -3.46 10.23 -3.55
CA GLY A 154 -2.52 10.70 -4.58
C GLY A 154 -1.02 10.60 -4.26
N GLY A 155 -0.61 9.84 -3.24
CA GLY A 155 0.79 9.79 -2.79
C GLY A 155 1.81 9.35 -3.86
N GLU A 156 2.96 10.01 -3.92
CA GLU A 156 4.09 9.68 -4.80
C GLU A 156 4.69 8.32 -4.40
N GLU A 157 5.03 7.46 -5.36
CA GLU A 157 5.76 6.22 -5.05
C GLU A 157 7.17 6.55 -4.51
N VAL A 158 7.53 5.95 -3.39
CA VAL A 158 8.84 6.08 -2.76
C VAL A 158 9.44 4.70 -2.52
N VAL A 159 10.77 4.62 -2.66
CA VAL A 159 11.54 3.41 -2.38
C VAL A 159 12.48 3.65 -1.22
N VAL A 160 12.45 2.74 -0.25
CA VAL A 160 13.35 2.72 0.90
C VAL A 160 14.20 1.47 0.82
N GLU A 161 15.51 1.59 1.05
CA GLU A 161 16.45 0.48 0.90
C GLU A 161 17.19 0.20 2.20
N LYS A 162 17.39 -1.09 2.48
CA LYS A 162 18.32 -1.57 3.51
C LYS A 162 19.29 -2.58 2.89
N ARG A 163 20.59 -2.38 3.14
CA ARG A 163 21.63 -3.36 2.79
C ARG A 163 21.74 -4.41 3.89
N ILE A 164 21.96 -5.66 3.49
CA ILE A 164 22.09 -6.82 4.37
C ILE A 164 23.31 -7.61 3.92
N GLN A 165 24.20 -7.95 4.85
CA GLN A 165 25.31 -8.84 4.59
C GLN A 165 24.85 -10.30 4.62
N VAL A 166 25.11 -11.05 3.57
CA VAL A 166 24.88 -12.50 3.51
C VAL A 166 26.21 -13.21 3.69
N LEU A 167 26.32 -14.06 4.71
CA LEU A 167 27.48 -14.90 4.98
C LEU A 167 27.45 -16.19 4.17
#